data_AF-A0A2A4ZU33-F1
#
_entry.id   AF-A0A2A4ZU33-F1
#
_cell.length_a   1.000
_cell.length_b   1.000
_cell.length_c   1.000
_cell.angle_alpha   90.00
_cell.angle_beta   90.00
_cell.angle_gamma   90.00
#
_symmetry.space_group_name_H-M   'P 1'
#
loop_
_entity.id
_entity.type
_entity.pdbx_description
1 polymer ?
#
loop_
_entity_poly.entity_id
_entity_poly.type
_entity_poly.pdbx_seq_one_letter_code
_entity_poly.pdbx_strand_id
1 'polypeptide(L)'
;MQNTSLSAETLALQALAWLVGNEDLLPVFLGASGASEADLRARAAEPEFLGSILDFLMMDDAWVISFCDAQGLAYEAPMKARMSLPGGAQVSWT
;
A
#
# COMPACT_ATOMS: atom_id res chain seq x y z
N MET A 1 -17.56 3.54 -15.72
CA MET A 1 -17.19 3.17 -14.33
C MET A 1 -15.71 3.53 -14.16
N GLN A 2 -15.38 4.71 -13.61
CA GLN A 2 -14.03 5.30 -13.67
C GLN A 2 -13.48 5.74 -12.29
N ASN A 3 -13.99 5.22 -11.17
CA ASN A 3 -13.60 5.68 -9.82
C ASN A 3 -12.76 4.69 -8.98
N THR A 4 -12.35 3.54 -9.50
CA THR A 4 -11.64 2.53 -8.69
C THR A 4 -10.19 2.92 -8.38
N SER A 5 -9.47 3.58 -9.31
CA SER A 5 -8.08 4.02 -9.09
C SER A 5 -7.99 5.10 -8.01
N LEU A 6 -8.82 6.14 -8.08
CA LEU A 6 -8.81 7.22 -7.10
C LEU A 6 -9.13 6.71 -5.68
N SER A 7 -10.00 5.70 -5.59
CA SER A 7 -10.27 4.98 -4.36
C SER A 7 -9.07 4.14 -3.89
N ALA A 8 -8.33 3.52 -4.81
CA ALA A 8 -7.17 2.70 -4.51
C ALA A 8 -5.94 3.52 -4.08
N GLU A 9 -5.65 4.62 -4.76
CA GLU A 9 -4.58 5.57 -4.39
C GLU A 9 -4.85 6.18 -3.01
N THR A 10 -6.11 6.52 -2.72
CA THR A 10 -6.52 7.00 -1.39
C THR A 10 -6.29 5.95 -0.31
N LEU A 11 -6.67 4.69 -0.56
CA LEU A 11 -6.43 3.60 0.39
C LEU A 11 -4.94 3.35 0.61
N ALA A 12 -4.14 3.38 -0.46
CA ALA A 12 -2.69 3.22 -0.35
C ALA A 12 -2.03 4.38 0.42
N LEU A 13 -2.52 5.61 0.25
CA LEU A 13 -2.08 6.76 1.05
C LEU A 13 -2.44 6.60 2.54
N GLN A 14 -3.62 6.06 2.85
CA GLN A 14 -3.99 5.72 4.23
C GLN A 14 -3.06 4.64 4.80
N ALA A 15 -2.73 3.62 4.01
CA ALA A 15 -1.77 2.58 4.39
C ALA A 15 -0.38 3.17 4.63
N LEU A 16 0.08 4.08 3.78
CA LEU A 16 1.35 4.80 3.98
C LEU A 16 1.32 5.63 5.27
N ALA A 17 0.25 6.39 5.52
CA ALA A 17 0.12 7.20 6.73
C ALA A 17 0.11 6.33 8.00
N TRP A 18 -0.59 5.20 7.95
CA TRP A 18 -0.58 4.21 9.03
C TRP A 18 0.82 3.64 9.22
N LEU A 19 1.49 3.20 8.16
CA LEU A 19 2.84 2.62 8.20
C LEU A 19 3.87 3.59 8.79
N VAL A 20 3.85 4.86 8.39
CA VAL A 20 4.75 5.90 8.93
C VAL A 20 4.53 6.12 10.43
N GLY A 21 3.32 5.87 10.94
CA GLY A 21 3.02 5.90 12.37
C GLY A 21 3.44 4.64 13.15
N ASN A 22 3.91 3.58 12.47
CA ASN A 22 4.33 2.33 13.10
C ASN A 22 5.87 2.26 13.20
N GLU A 23 6.41 2.55 14.39
CA GLU A 23 7.86 2.58 14.66
C GLU A 23 8.56 1.23 14.41
N ASP A 24 7.83 0.12 14.52
CA ASP A 24 8.37 -1.22 14.27
C ASP A 24 8.33 -1.61 12.79
N LEU A 25 7.32 -1.17 12.04
CA LEU A 25 7.10 -1.58 10.65
C LEU A 25 7.77 -0.64 9.65
N LEU A 26 7.85 0.65 9.97
CA LEU A 26 8.48 1.64 9.10
C LEU A 26 9.95 1.27 8.78
N PRO A 27 10.82 0.93 9.75
CA PRO A 27 12.20 0.53 9.44
C PRO A 27 12.28 -0.74 8.59
N VAL A 28 11.35 -1.68 8.78
CA VAL A 28 11.29 -2.92 7.99
C VAL A 28 10.94 -2.60 6.54
N PHE A 29 9.95 -1.73 6.31
CA PHE A 29 9.60 -1.27 4.97
C PHE A 29 10.76 -0.54 4.29
N LEU A 30 11.42 0.41 4.98
CA LEU A 30 12.55 1.16 4.44
C LEU A 30 13.71 0.22 4.08
N GLY A 31 14.00 -0.75 4.94
CA GLY A 31 15.02 -1.78 4.69
C GLY A 31 14.69 -2.71 3.52
N ALA A 32 13.42 -3.10 3.36
CA ALA A 32 12.98 -3.99 2.29
C ALA A 32 12.87 -3.28 0.93
N SER A 33 12.39 -2.04 0.91
CA SER A 33 12.18 -1.25 -0.31
C SER A 33 13.43 -0.50 -0.78
N GLY A 34 14.40 -0.28 0.12
CA GLY A 34 15.54 0.61 -0.11
C GLY A 34 15.17 2.10 -0.15
N ALA A 35 13.93 2.45 0.21
CA ALA A 35 13.48 3.84 0.28
C ALA A 35 13.99 4.53 1.56
N SER A 36 14.14 5.85 1.49
CA SER A 36 14.32 6.73 2.65
C SER A 36 13.03 7.44 3.04
N GLU A 37 12.97 8.02 4.23
CA GLU A 37 11.85 8.89 4.64
C GLU A 37 11.60 10.06 3.67
N ALA A 38 12.66 10.58 3.06
CA ALA A 38 12.54 11.62 2.04
C ALA A 38 11.86 11.08 0.78
N ASP A 39 12.18 9.85 0.38
CA ASP A 39 11.54 9.18 -0.75
C ASP A 39 10.05 8.93 -0.49
N LEU A 40 9.65 8.60 0.74
CA LEU A 40 8.23 8.44 1.08
C LEU A 40 7.44 9.69 0.71
N ARG A 41 7.95 10.88 1.06
CA ARG A 41 7.27 12.14 0.75
C ARG A 41 7.32 12.46 -0.74
N ALA A 42 8.46 12.23 -1.40
CA ALA A 42 8.63 12.53 -2.81
C ALA A 42 7.76 11.64 -3.71
N ARG A 43 7.59 10.37 -3.31
CA ARG A 43 6.97 9.32 -4.12
C ARG A 43 5.55 8.96 -3.67
N ALA A 44 5.02 9.59 -2.62
CA ALA A 44 3.63 9.40 -2.18
C ALA A 44 2.60 9.73 -3.28
N ALA A 45 2.97 10.52 -4.29
CA ALA A 45 2.13 10.83 -5.44
C ALA A 45 2.29 9.83 -6.61
N GLU A 46 3.20 8.86 -6.52
CA GLU A 46 3.45 7.87 -7.56
C GLU A 46 2.58 6.63 -7.33
N PRO A 47 1.63 6.30 -8.23
CA PRO A 47 0.77 5.13 -8.07
C PRO A 47 1.54 3.81 -7.99
N GLU A 48 2.68 3.69 -8.67
CA GLU A 48 3.58 2.54 -8.61
C GLU A 48 4.21 2.37 -7.21
N PHE A 49 4.60 3.48 -6.58
CA PHE A 49 5.13 3.46 -5.22
C PHE A 49 4.04 3.09 -4.22
N LEU A 50 2.84 3.66 -4.37
CA LEU A 50 1.66 3.30 -3.59
C LEU A 50 1.30 1.81 -3.71
N GLY A 51 1.47 1.23 -4.89
CA GLY A 51 1.34 -0.22 -5.09
C GLY A 51 2.32 -1.02 -4.23
N SER A 52 3.56 -0.54 -4.10
CA SER A 52 4.60 -1.18 -3.28
C SER A 52 4.27 -1.14 -1.78
N ILE A 53 3.60 -0.08 -1.31
CA ILE A 53 3.10 0.01 0.07
C ILE A 53 2.06 -1.07 0.34
N LEU A 54 1.11 -1.24 -0.57
CA LEU A 54 0.09 -2.29 -0.45
C LEU A 54 0.71 -3.69 -0.55
N ASP A 55 1.69 -3.89 -1.44
CA ASP A 55 2.41 -5.16 -1.55
C ASP A 55 3.15 -5.51 -0.24
N PHE A 56 3.80 -4.53 0.39
CA PHE A 56 4.42 -4.72 1.70
C PHE A 56 3.41 -5.05 2.79
N LEU A 57 2.30 -4.29 2.85
CA LEU A 57 1.25 -4.53 3.84
C LEU A 57 0.68 -5.94 3.74
N MET A 58 0.54 -6.46 2.52
CA MET A 58 0.01 -7.80 2.24
C MET A 58 1.04 -8.94 2.41
N MET A 59 2.27 -8.64 2.84
CA MET A 59 3.26 -9.70 3.15
C MET A 59 2.90 -10.48 4.42
N ASP A 60 2.14 -9.88 5.34
CA ASP A 60 1.72 -10.50 6.59
C ASP A 60 0.25 -10.18 6.88
N ASP A 61 -0.55 -11.22 7.08
CA ASP A 61 -1.99 -11.08 7.39
C ASP A 61 -2.23 -10.25 8.67
N ALA A 62 -1.32 -10.30 9.65
CA ALA A 62 -1.44 -9.50 10.87
C ALA A 62 -1.37 -8.00 10.58
N TRP A 63 -0.55 -7.58 9.60
CA TRP A 63 -0.44 -6.18 9.20
C TRP A 63 -1.69 -5.74 8.44
N VAL A 64 -2.19 -6.58 7.53
CA VAL A 64 -3.47 -6.34 6.84
C VAL A 64 -4.60 -6.15 7.83
N ILE A 65 -4.74 -7.07 8.80
CA ILE A 65 -5.78 -7.02 9.83
C ILE A 65 -5.64 -5.74 10.66
N SER A 66 -4.44 -5.43 11.16
CA SER A 66 -4.20 -4.25 12.00
C SER A 66 -4.50 -2.94 11.28
N PHE A 67 -4.06 -2.81 10.03
CA PHE A 67 -4.39 -1.65 9.20
C PHE A 67 -5.90 -1.53 8.96
N CYS A 68 -6.55 -2.62 8.56
CA CYS A 68 -7.97 -2.60 8.24
C CYS A 68 -8.84 -2.33 9.47
N ASP A 69 -8.49 -2.88 10.64
CA ASP A 69 -9.16 -2.58 11.91
C ASP A 69 -8.99 -1.09 12.27
N ALA A 70 -7.78 -0.54 12.08
CA ALA A 70 -7.51 0.87 12.34
C ALA A 70 -8.29 1.83 11.41
N GLN A 71 -8.58 1.40 10.18
CA GLN A 71 -9.33 2.19 9.18
C GLN A 71 -10.82 1.83 9.09
N GLY A 72 -11.28 0.80 9.79
CA GLY A 72 -12.66 0.28 9.67
C GLY A 72 -12.99 -0.30 8.29
N LEU A 73 -12.00 -0.92 7.63
CA LEU A 73 -12.12 -1.45 6.28
C LEU A 73 -12.30 -2.97 6.26
N ALA A 74 -12.84 -3.50 5.15
CA ALA A 74 -12.82 -4.94 4.89
C ALA A 74 -11.39 -5.42 4.61
N TYR A 75 -11.04 -6.63 5.08
CA TYR A 75 -9.69 -7.19 4.93
C TYR A 75 -9.27 -7.47 3.47
N GLU A 76 -10.23 -7.53 2.55
CA GLU A 76 -9.95 -7.64 1.12
C GLU A 76 -9.64 -6.29 0.45
N ALA A 77 -9.86 -5.17 1.14
CA ALA A 77 -9.74 -3.84 0.57
C ALA A 77 -8.32 -3.51 0.08
N PRO A 78 -7.23 -3.86 0.81
CA PRO A 78 -5.87 -3.68 0.31
C PRO A 78 -5.60 -4.43 -1.01
N MET A 79 -6.05 -5.68 -1.11
CA MET A 79 -5.90 -6.48 -2.33
C MET A 79 -6.67 -5.89 -3.51
N LYS A 80 -7.91 -5.45 -3.30
CA LYS A 80 -8.74 -4.81 -4.34
C LYS A 80 -8.12 -3.48 -4.80
N ALA A 81 -7.58 -2.69 -3.87
CA ALA A 81 -6.85 -1.48 -4.19
C ALA A 81 -5.59 -1.81 -5.01
N ARG A 82 -4.82 -2.82 -4.59
CA ARG A 82 -3.59 -3.22 -5.30
C ARG A 82 -3.85 -3.61 -6.74
N MET A 83 -4.90 -4.39 -6.99
CA MET A 83 -5.32 -4.81 -8.34
C MET A 83 -5.75 -3.63 -9.23
N SER A 84 -6.14 -2.51 -8.62
CA SER A 84 -6.57 -1.30 -9.33
C SER A 84 -5.40 -0.35 -9.64
N LEU A 85 -4.24 -0.55 -9.01
CA LEU A 85 -3.02 0.24 -9.24
C LEU A 85 -2.15 -0.36 -10.35
N PRO A 86 -1.29 0.45 -11.00
CA PRO A 86 -0.30 -0.03 -11.97
C PRO A 86 0.54 -1.20 -11.44
N GLY A 87 0.86 -2.14 -12.33
CA GLY A 87 1.62 -3.35 -11.97
C GLY A 87 0.87 -4.33 -11.05
N GLY A 88 -0.42 -4.12 -10.78
CA GLY A 88 -1.27 -5.02 -9.96
C GLY A 88 -2.12 -5.97 -10.78
N ALA A 89 -2.30 -5.67 -12.06
CA ALA A 89 -2.81 -6.63 -13.02
C ALA A 89 -1.74 -7.73 -13.21
N GLN A 90 -2.12 -9.00 -13.00
CA GLN A 90 -1.29 -10.14 -13.36
C GLN A 90 -0.79 -9.94 -14.80
N VAL A 91 0.53 -9.79 -14.95
CA VAL A 91 1.16 -9.77 -16.27
C VAL A 91 1.05 -11.18 -16.84
N SER A 92 -0.03 -11.46 -17.55
CA SER A 92 -0.20 -12.68 -18.31
C SER A 92 0.72 -12.60 -19.53
N TRP A 93 1.96 -13.05 -19.38
CA TRP A 93 2.84 -13.30 -20.52
C TRP A 93 2.29 -14.52 -21.27
N THR A 94 1.48 -14.29 -22.30
CA THR A 94 1.24 -15.28 -23.36
C THR A 94 2.39 -15.27 -24.34
#